data_AF-A0A536ZMC9-F1
#
_entry.id   AF-A0A536ZMC9-F1
#
_cell.length_a   1.000
_cell.length_b   1.000
_cell.length_c   1.000
_cell.angle_alpha   90.00
_cell.angle_beta   90.00
_cell.angle_gamma   90.00
#
_symmetry.space_group_name_H-M   'P 1'
#
loop_
_entity.id
_entity.type
_entity.pdbx_description
1 polymer ?
#
loop_
_entity_poly.entity_id
_entity_poly.type
_entity_poly.pdbx_seq_one_letter_code
_entity_poly.pdbx_strand_id
1 'polypeptide(L)'
;MGNTIGPPCSRFALCASRLKGVPAVPEKTLGSVELASAYDELSDPQFTHGKELIALLDVARGDWVLDIGCGTGRLAAFAVERVGAEGRIVGVDPAPPRIQLALQRGDRRL
;
A
#
# COMPACT_ATOMS: atom_id res chain seq x y z
N MET A 1 -29.28 8.21 -22.06
CA MET A 1 -28.07 8.48 -21.26
C MET A 1 -28.36 8.04 -19.84
N GLY A 2 -28.11 6.77 -19.54
CA GLY A 2 -28.39 6.18 -18.23
C GLY A 2 -27.21 6.41 -17.30
N ASN A 3 -27.41 7.24 -16.28
CA ASN A 3 -26.41 7.48 -15.24
C ASN A 3 -26.51 6.33 -14.23
N THR A 4 -25.90 5.18 -14.53
CA THR A 4 -25.82 4.09 -13.55
C THR A 4 -24.76 4.45 -12.52
N ILE A 5 -25.20 5.14 -11.46
CA ILE A 5 -24.51 5.10 -10.18
C ILE A 5 -24.55 3.62 -9.77
N GLY A 6 -23.40 2.95 -9.87
CA GLY A 6 -23.24 1.56 -9.45
C GLY A 6 -23.66 1.36 -7.99
N PRO A 7 -23.91 0.12 -7.55
CA PRO A 7 -24.35 -0.15 -6.19
C PRO A 7 -23.38 0.46 -5.15
N PRO A 8 -23.85 0.88 -3.97
CA PRO A 8 -23.01 1.49 -2.96
C PRO A 8 -21.90 0.51 -2.55
N CYS A 9 -20.64 0.87 -2.83
CA CYS A 9 -19.46 0.15 -2.37
C CYS A 9 -19.50 0.12 -0.83
N SER A 10 -19.81 -1.03 -0.25
CA SER A 10 -20.31 -1.13 1.13
C SER A 10 -19.23 -1.46 2.17
N ARG A 11 -17.94 -1.47 1.80
CA ARG A 11 -16.86 -1.81 2.73
C ARG A 11 -15.63 -0.93 2.54
N PHE A 12 -15.30 -0.17 3.58
CA PHE A 12 -14.02 0.54 3.71
C PHE A 12 -13.09 -0.31 4.57
N ALA A 13 -11.91 -0.65 4.06
CA ALA A 13 -10.88 -1.34 4.84
C ALA A 13 -9.73 -0.36 5.14
N LEU A 14 -9.40 -0.23 6.42
CA LEU A 14 -8.25 0.57 6.86
C LEU A 14 -7.08 -0.37 7.14
N CYS A 15 -6.01 -0.25 6.37
CA CYS A 15 -4.75 -0.94 6.62
C CYS A 15 -3.79 0.04 7.31
N ALA A 16 -3.41 -0.27 8.54
CA ALA A 16 -2.40 0.48 9.29
C ALA A 16 -1.38 -0.49 9.85
N SER A 17 -0.20 -0.53 9.24
CA SER A 17 0.93 -1.35 9.70
C SER A 17 1.92 -0.49 10.49
N ARG A 18 1.50 0.02 11.65
CA ARG A 18 2.46 0.60 12.61
C ARG A 18 2.95 -0.49 13.57
N LEU A 19 3.88 -1.33 13.10
CA LEU A 19 4.54 -2.30 13.96
C LEU A 19 5.52 -1.57 14.90
N LYS A 20 5.23 -1.59 16.20
CA LYS A 20 6.23 -1.28 17.22
C LYS A 20 7.23 -2.44 17.25
N GLY A 21 8.49 -2.20 16.90
CA GLY A 21 9.55 -3.23 17.00
C GLY A 21 10.64 -3.24 15.93
N VAL A 22 10.59 -2.34 14.94
CA VAL A 22 11.71 -2.16 13.98
C VAL A 22 12.64 -1.08 14.54
N PRO A 23 13.95 -1.32 14.73
CA PRO A 23 14.87 -0.28 15.17
C PRO A 23 14.81 0.88 14.18
N ALA A 24 14.63 2.10 14.71
CA ALA A 24 14.71 3.32 13.90
C ALA A 24 16.12 3.39 13.30
N VAL A 25 16.23 3.24 11.99
CA VAL A 25 17.50 3.40 11.28
C VAL A 25 17.78 4.91 11.27
N PRO A 26 18.94 5.36 11.79
CA PRO A 26 19.24 6.78 11.89
C PRO A 26 19.23 7.41 10.50
N GLU A 27 18.53 8.54 10.38
CA GLU A 27 18.26 9.32 9.16
C GLU A 27 19.52 9.78 8.39
N LYS A 28 20.71 9.48 8.90
CA LYS A 28 21.99 10.06 8.48
C LYS A 28 22.92 9.11 7.71
N THR A 29 22.42 8.01 7.16
CA THR A 29 23.25 7.13 6.32
C THR A 29 22.45 6.48 5.19
N LEU A 30 21.78 7.28 4.36
CA LEU A 30 21.07 6.77 3.18
C LEU A 30 21.24 7.73 1.99
N GLY A 31 22.45 7.74 1.43
CA GLY A 31 22.77 8.49 0.22
C GLY A 31 22.83 7.59 -1.01
N SER A 32 21.68 7.06 -1.46
CA SER A 32 21.43 6.72 -2.89
C SER A 32 20.06 6.03 -3.09
N VAL A 33 19.46 6.27 -4.25
CA VAL A 33 18.24 5.61 -4.73
C VAL A 33 18.47 4.10 -4.91
N GLU A 34 19.69 3.68 -5.28
CA GLU A 34 20.03 2.26 -5.43
C GLU A 34 19.94 1.46 -4.12
N LEU A 35 20.31 2.05 -2.98
CA LEU A 35 20.20 1.35 -1.69
C LEU A 35 18.75 1.14 -1.27
N ALA A 36 17.89 2.14 -1.49
CA ALA A 36 16.47 2.04 -1.17
C ALA A 36 15.78 0.92 -1.98
N SER A 37 16.14 0.76 -3.26
CA SER A 37 15.64 -0.33 -4.11
C SER A 37 16.17 -1.70 -3.66
N ALA A 38 17.46 -1.80 -3.34
CA ALA A 38 18.09 -3.06 -2.92
C ALA A 38 17.59 -3.56 -1.55
N TYR A 39 17.23 -2.66 -0.63
CA TYR A 39 16.64 -3.04 0.66
C TYR A 39 15.16 -3.46 0.55
N ASP A 40 14.39 -2.88 -0.40
CA ASP A 40 13.00 -3.27 -0.66
C ASP A 40 12.90 -4.75 -1.11
N GLU A 41 13.94 -5.29 -1.74
CA GLU A 41 13.96 -6.64 -2.31
C GLU A 41 14.32 -7.75 -1.29
N LEU A 42 15.08 -7.47 -0.22
CA LEU A 42 15.80 -8.52 0.51
C LEU A 42 15.13 -9.13 1.76
N SER A 43 14.32 -8.42 2.53
CA SER A 43 13.47 -9.03 3.57
C SER A 43 12.66 -7.95 4.26
N ASP A 44 11.35 -7.89 4.02
CA ASP A 44 10.51 -6.97 4.76
C ASP A 44 9.42 -7.77 5.47
N PRO A 45 9.65 -8.17 6.74
CA PRO A 45 8.59 -8.69 7.60
C PRO A 45 7.32 -7.83 7.50
N GLN A 46 7.45 -6.52 7.30
CA GLN A 46 6.36 -5.59 7.10
C GLN A 46 5.49 -5.94 5.88
N PHE A 47 6.10 -6.38 4.77
CA PHE A 47 5.35 -6.84 3.60
C PHE A 47 4.65 -8.17 3.89
N THR A 48 5.31 -9.14 4.52
CA THR A 48 4.69 -10.43 4.86
C THR A 48 3.52 -10.27 5.83
N HIS A 49 3.73 -9.59 6.96
CA HIS A 49 2.66 -9.28 7.92
C HIS A 49 1.57 -8.40 7.30
N GLY A 50 1.92 -7.50 6.39
CA GLY A 50 0.95 -6.71 5.64
C GLY A 50 0.00 -7.57 4.80
N LYS A 51 0.52 -8.62 4.14
CA LYS A 51 -0.32 -9.57 3.40
C LYS A 51 -1.26 -10.36 4.31
N GLU A 52 -0.77 -10.75 5.49
CA GLU A 52 -1.59 -11.42 6.52
C GLU A 52 -2.68 -10.48 7.03
N LEU A 53 -2.35 -9.21 7.30
CA LEU A 53 -3.32 -8.20 7.70
C LEU A 53 -4.42 -8.01 6.63
N ILE A 54 -4.05 -7.93 5.35
CA ILE A 54 -5.03 -7.85 4.25
C ILE A 54 -5.96 -9.07 4.25
N ALA A 55 -5.43 -10.27 4.51
CA ALA A 55 -6.25 -11.47 4.62
C ALA A 55 -7.17 -11.45 5.86
N LEU A 56 -6.66 -10.99 7.01
CA LEU A 56 -7.43 -10.87 8.26
C LEU A 56 -8.56 -9.83 8.16
N LEU A 57 -8.33 -8.73 7.43
CA LEU A 57 -9.34 -7.72 7.14
C LEU A 57 -10.38 -8.19 6.10
N ASP A 58 -10.12 -9.34 5.46
CA ASP A 58 -10.95 -9.94 4.42
C ASP A 58 -11.23 -8.92 3.31
N VAL A 59 -10.14 -8.31 2.81
CA VAL A 59 -10.19 -7.38 1.67
C VAL A 59 -10.62 -8.15 0.43
N ALA A 60 -11.73 -7.72 -0.16
CA ALA A 60 -12.40 -8.41 -1.25
C ALA A 60 -12.61 -7.50 -2.47
N ARG A 61 -13.09 -8.10 -3.56
CA ARG A 61 -13.43 -7.38 -4.79
C ARG A 61 -14.44 -6.26 -4.51
N GLY A 62 -14.17 -5.08 -5.06
CA GLY A 62 -15.00 -3.89 -4.90
C GLY A 62 -14.65 -3.04 -3.66
N ASP A 63 -13.76 -3.51 -2.79
CA ASP A 63 -13.41 -2.76 -1.58
C ASP A 63 -12.61 -1.49 -1.89
N TRP A 64 -12.81 -0.49 -1.02
CA TRP A 64 -12.03 0.74 -1.00
C TRP A 64 -11.10 0.71 0.20
N VAL A 65 -9.79 0.76 -0.06
CA VAL A 65 -8.74 0.60 0.93
C VAL A 65 -7.98 1.90 1.14
N LEU A 66 -7.80 2.30 2.40
CA LEU A 66 -6.85 3.34 2.78
C LEU A 66 -5.62 2.70 3.41
N ASP A 67 -4.45 2.93 2.83
CA ASP A 67 -3.17 2.45 3.32
C ASP A 67 -2.38 3.59 3.98
N ILE A 68 -2.31 3.56 5.31
CA ILE A 68 -1.62 4.59 6.10
C ILE A 68 -0.16 4.18 6.34
N GLY A 69 0.76 4.98 5.82
CA GLY A 69 2.20 4.67 5.78
C GLY A 69 2.55 3.76 4.60
N CYS A 70 1.97 4.05 3.43
CA CYS A 70 2.05 3.17 2.24
C CYS A 70 3.47 2.98 1.69
N GLY A 71 4.42 3.82 2.11
CA GLY A 71 5.82 3.73 1.71
C GLY A 71 6.03 3.76 0.21
N THR A 72 6.75 2.76 -0.31
CA THR A 72 7.03 2.60 -1.75
C THR A 72 5.84 2.01 -2.52
N GLY A 73 4.66 1.88 -1.90
CA GLY A 73 3.44 1.36 -2.51
C GLY A 73 3.44 -0.15 -2.75
N ARG A 74 4.41 -0.89 -2.21
CA ARG A 74 4.57 -2.34 -2.45
C ARG A 74 3.37 -3.16 -1.97
N LEU A 75 2.88 -2.88 -0.76
CA LEU A 75 1.72 -3.57 -0.19
C LEU A 75 0.42 -3.19 -0.90
N ALA A 76 0.26 -1.90 -1.22
CA ALA A 76 -0.87 -1.41 -2.00
C ALA A 76 -0.93 -2.06 -3.40
N ALA A 77 0.20 -2.24 -4.08
CA ALA A 77 0.25 -2.98 -5.36
C ALA A 77 -0.22 -4.44 -5.24
N PHE A 78 0.14 -5.11 -4.15
CA PHE A 78 -0.36 -6.45 -3.86
C PHE A 78 -1.87 -6.49 -3.54
N ALA A 79 -2.38 -5.46 -2.87
CA ALA A 79 -3.78 -5.34 -2.49
C ALA A 79 -4.67 -4.99 -3.70
N VAL A 80 -4.16 -4.28 -4.71
CA VAL A 80 -4.94 -3.88 -5.89
C VAL A 80 -5.49 -5.08 -6.67
N GLU A 81 -4.74 -6.18 -6.74
CA GLU A 81 -5.22 -7.42 -7.36
C GLU A 81 -6.40 -8.04 -6.62
N ARG A 82 -6.52 -7.82 -5.31
CA ARG A 82 -7.63 -8.36 -4.48
C ARG A 82 -8.90 -7.56 -4.62
N VAL A 83 -8.78 -6.22 -4.59
CA VAL A 83 -9.93 -5.33 -4.73
C VAL A 83 -10.51 -5.36 -6.15
N GLY A 84 -9.74 -5.84 -7.13
CA GLY A 84 -10.22 -6.06 -8.49
C GLY A 84 -10.52 -4.77 -9.25
N ALA A 85 -11.22 -4.88 -10.37
CA ALA A 85 -11.48 -3.74 -11.27
C ALA A 85 -12.46 -2.71 -10.69
N GLU A 86 -13.34 -3.13 -9.78
CA GLU A 86 -14.36 -2.29 -9.16
C GLU A 86 -13.87 -1.64 -7.84
N GLY A 87 -12.72 -2.08 -7.34
CA GLY A 87 -12.15 -1.60 -6.09
C GLY A 87 -11.11 -0.50 -6.30
N ARG A 88 -10.67 0.10 -5.19
CA ARG A 88 -9.74 1.23 -5.19
C ARG A 88 -8.85 1.23 -3.95
N ILE A 89 -7.62 1.69 -4.11
CA ILE A 89 -6.68 1.91 -3.01
C ILE A 89 -6.21 3.36 -3.01
N VAL A 90 -6.08 3.94 -1.82
CA VAL A 90 -5.47 5.25 -1.62
C VAL A 90 -4.36 5.10 -0.59
N GLY A 91 -3.13 5.44 -0.97
CA GLY A 91 -1.98 5.42 -0.07
C GLY A 91 -1.63 6.81 0.45
N VAL A 92 -1.24 6.89 1.72
CA VAL A 92 -0.66 8.12 2.32
C VAL A 92 0.66 7.78 3.01
N ASP A 93 1.69 8.60 2.81
CA ASP A 93 2.98 8.49 3.50
C ASP A 93 3.62 9.88 3.64
N PRO A 94 4.24 10.21 4.79
CA PRO A 94 4.85 11.52 4.99
C PRO A 94 6.17 11.72 4.25
N ALA A 95 6.83 10.67 3.74
CA ALA A 95 8.14 10.77 3.11
C ALA A 95 8.04 10.94 1.58
N PRO A 96 8.33 12.13 1.01
CA PRO A 96 8.17 12.38 -0.42
C PRO A 96 8.96 11.43 -1.34
N PRO A 97 10.21 11.02 -1.03
CA PRO A 97 10.94 10.06 -1.86
C PRO A 97 10.24 8.69 -1.98
N ARG A 98 9.53 8.25 -0.93
CA ARG A 98 8.79 6.97 -0.95
C ARG A 98 7.55 7.07 -1.84
N ILE A 99 6.84 8.19 -1.77
CA ILE A 99 5.70 8.48 -2.65
C ILE A 99 6.13 8.53 -4.12
N GLN A 100 7.30 9.10 -4.44
CA GLN A 100 7.80 9.11 -5.82
C GLN A 100 7.98 7.69 -6.37
N LEU A 101 8.51 6.76 -5.56
CA LEU A 101 8.62 5.34 -5.93
C LEU A 101 7.25 4.66 -6.02
N ALA A 102 6.32 4.98 -5.10
CA ALA A 102 4.96 4.44 -5.14
C ALA A 102 4.22 4.80 -6.43
N LEU A 103 4.33 6.05 -6.87
CA LEU A 103 3.70 6.56 -8.10
C LEU A 103 4.22 5.86 -9.37
N GLN A 104 5.44 5.31 -9.36
CA GLN A 104 6.02 4.59 -10.50
C GLN A 104 5.37 3.22 -10.75
N ARG A 105 4.56 2.70 -9.80
CA ARG A 105 3.94 1.36 -9.93
C ARG A 105 2.79 1.32 -10.94
N GLY A 106 2.23 2.46 -11.33
CA GLY A 106 1.50 2.60 -12.60
C GLY A 106 0.14 1.92 -12.73
N ASP A 107 -0.64 1.77 -11.66
CA ASP A 107 -2.03 1.30 -11.73
C ASP A 107 -2.99 2.45 -11.39
N ARG A 108 -4.04 2.62 -12.19
CA ARG A 108 -5.01 3.72 -12.04
C ARG A 108 -5.91 3.59 -10.80
N ARG A 109 -5.89 2.43 -10.15
CA ARG A 109 -6.59 2.12 -8.91
C ARG A 109 -5.74 2.40 -7.66
N LEU A 110 -4.46 2.76 -7.84
CA LEU A 110 -3.46 3.08 -6.83
C LEU A 110 -3.15 4.58 -6.78
#